data_AF-A0A3S0DWC0-F1
#
_entry.id   AF-A0A3S0DWC0-F1
#
_cell.length_a   1.000
_cell.length_b   1.000
_cell.length_c   1.000
_cell.angle_alpha   90.00
_cell.angle_beta   90.00
_cell.angle_gamma   90.00
#
_symmetry.space_group_name_H-M   'P 1'
#
loop_
_entity.id
_entity.type
_entity.pdbx_description
1 polymer ?
#
loop_
_entity_poly.entity_id
_entity_poly.type
_entity_poly.pdbx_seq_one_letter_code
_entity_poly.pdbx_strand_id
1 'polypeptide(L)'
;MKKIVLLLLLTLISCGIPYDGETIINIKLKIVNSENEPLSNEKAYIGTSYDDGNYDFSTYKKTSNEEGFIQFNMFKPTNSSSLILENSSEYLPVNINGINDDNFEGLNWDLGTLTLLKLDEITGFTIIPNQISGEKMIFKIDVDAVKYEEQINLYNDDLIYNEPQLYHQLKKNQNFQLNYQIKNITTEEIEYFSIPLNINSDELNYTLTY
;
A
#
# COMPACT_ATOMS: atom_id res chain seq x y z
N MET A 1 -38.84 28.27 -27.90
CA MET A 1 -38.77 27.15 -26.92
C MET A 1 -37.76 26.06 -27.29
N LYS A 2 -37.55 25.70 -28.56
CA LYS A 2 -36.53 24.70 -28.98
C LYS A 2 -35.08 25.06 -28.59
N LYS A 3 -34.73 26.35 -28.49
CA LYS A 3 -33.38 26.81 -28.09
C LYS A 3 -33.09 26.67 -26.58
N ILE A 4 -34.12 26.56 -25.74
CA ILE A 4 -33.96 26.38 -24.28
C ILE A 4 -33.74 24.89 -23.95
N VAL A 5 -34.37 23.98 -24.70
CA VAL A 5 -34.17 22.53 -24.55
C VAL A 5 -32.74 22.13 -24.92
N LEU A 6 -32.15 22.76 -25.94
CA LEU A 6 -30.76 22.50 -26.31
C LEU A 6 -29.76 23.02 -25.26
N LEU A 7 -30.09 24.11 -24.56
CA LEU A 7 -29.28 24.64 -23.47
C LEU A 7 -29.35 23.76 -22.21
N LEU A 8 -30.51 23.16 -21.92
CA LEU A 8 -30.68 22.20 -20.82
C LEU A 8 -30.03 20.83 -21.10
N LEU A 9 -29.92 20.43 -22.37
CA LEU A 9 -29.18 19.21 -22.75
C LEU A 9 -27.66 19.38 -22.64
N LEU A 10 -27.14 20.60 -22.83
CA LEU A 10 -25.71 20.90 -22.72
C LEU A 10 -25.23 21.02 -21.26
N THR A 11 -26.14 21.20 -20.29
CA THR A 11 -25.81 21.25 -18.86
C THR A 11 -25.78 19.88 -18.17
N LEU A 12 -26.16 18.81 -18.86
CA LEU A 12 -26.06 17.43 -18.36
C LEU A 12 -24.74 16.74 -18.77
N ILE A 13 -23.85 17.46 -19.45
CA ILE A 13 -22.55 16.94 -19.86
C ILE A 13 -21.61 17.05 -18.67
N SER A 14 -21.39 15.87 -18.07
CA SER A 14 -20.26 15.45 -17.24
C SER A 14 -20.02 16.16 -15.91
N CYS A 15 -20.85 15.84 -14.90
CA CYS A 15 -20.24 15.27 -13.70
C CYS A 15 -20.00 13.80 -14.02
N GLY A 16 -18.78 13.44 -14.46
CA GLY A 16 -18.41 12.03 -14.53
C GLY A 16 -18.59 11.41 -13.15
N ILE A 17 -19.08 10.18 -13.08
CA ILE A 17 -19.10 9.38 -11.84
C ILE A 17 -17.90 8.45 -11.96
N PRO A 18 -17.08 8.24 -10.93
CA PRO A 18 -15.81 7.50 -11.07
C PRO A 18 -16.04 5.98 -10.99
N TYR A 19 -17.27 5.55 -11.27
CA TYR A 19 -17.79 4.19 -11.13
C TYR A 19 -18.55 3.80 -12.38
N ASP A 20 -18.54 2.52 -12.74
CA ASP A 20 -19.24 2.02 -13.94
C ASP A 20 -20.78 2.06 -13.82
N GLY A 21 -21.30 2.12 -12.58
CA GLY A 21 -22.72 2.18 -12.28
C GLY A 21 -23.49 0.87 -12.50
N GLU A 22 -22.81 -0.22 -12.87
CA GLU A 22 -23.44 -1.49 -13.26
C GLU A 22 -22.91 -2.67 -12.44
N THR A 23 -21.59 -2.74 -12.23
CA THR A 23 -20.94 -3.87 -11.58
C THR A 23 -20.74 -3.58 -10.11
N ILE A 24 -21.21 -4.48 -9.23
CA ILE A 24 -20.93 -4.40 -7.80
C ILE A 24 -19.77 -5.34 -7.46
N ILE A 25 -18.71 -4.77 -6.89
CA ILE A 25 -17.58 -5.50 -6.34
C ILE A 25 -17.63 -5.52 -4.82
N ASN A 26 -16.97 -6.52 -4.24
CA ASN A 26 -16.74 -6.66 -2.82
C ASN A 26 -15.25 -6.45 -2.52
N ILE A 27 -14.90 -5.37 -1.82
CA ILE A 27 -13.55 -5.17 -1.29
C ILE A 27 -13.55 -5.58 0.17
N LYS A 28 -12.59 -6.42 0.57
CA LYS A 28 -12.45 -6.92 1.94
C LYS A 28 -11.02 -6.70 2.44
N LEU A 29 -10.90 -6.19 3.66
CA LEU A 29 -9.64 -6.07 4.39
C LEU A 29 -9.85 -6.56 5.83
N LYS A 30 -8.91 -7.34 6.36
CA LYS A 30 -8.81 -7.61 7.79
C LYS A 30 -7.75 -6.72 8.40
N ILE A 31 -8.03 -6.15 9.56
CA ILE A 31 -7.05 -5.39 10.33
C ILE A 31 -6.85 -6.01 11.71
N VAL A 32 -5.58 -6.07 12.13
CA VAL A 32 -5.17 -6.64 13.41
C VAL A 32 -4.11 -5.76 14.07
N ASN A 33 -3.93 -5.90 15.37
CA ASN A 33 -2.82 -5.28 16.10
C ASN A 33 -1.54 -6.12 15.98
N SER A 34 -0.47 -5.64 16.62
CA SER A 34 0.84 -6.29 16.62
C SER A 34 0.88 -7.66 17.31
N GLU A 35 -0.15 -8.02 18.07
CA GLU A 35 -0.38 -9.32 18.72
C GLU A 35 -1.33 -10.23 17.92
N ASN A 36 -1.71 -9.82 16.71
CA ASN A 36 -2.63 -10.50 15.80
C ASN A 36 -4.07 -10.58 16.32
N GLU A 37 -4.45 -9.68 17.22
CA GLU A 37 -5.84 -9.52 17.68
C GLU A 37 -6.61 -8.59 16.74
N PRO A 38 -7.88 -8.89 16.43
CA PRO A 38 -8.69 -8.07 15.53
C PRO A 38 -8.94 -6.67 16.09
N LEU A 39 -8.85 -5.66 15.21
CA LEU A 39 -9.14 -4.27 15.57
C LEU A 39 -10.55 -3.87 15.15
N SER A 40 -11.42 -3.64 16.12
CA SER A 40 -12.77 -3.11 15.90
C SER A 40 -12.80 -1.58 15.89
N ASN A 41 -13.79 -1.00 15.22
CA ASN A 41 -14.03 0.45 15.20
C ASN A 41 -13.00 1.32 14.45
N GLU A 42 -12.08 0.72 13.70
CA GLU A 42 -11.17 1.48 12.84
C GLU A 42 -11.89 1.94 11.58
N LYS A 43 -11.65 3.20 11.20
CA LYS A 43 -12.38 3.83 10.11
C LYS A 43 -11.59 3.76 8.82
N ALA A 44 -12.29 3.45 7.75
CA ALA A 44 -11.74 3.49 6.41
C ALA A 44 -12.71 4.10 5.42
N TYR A 45 -12.15 4.65 4.35
CA TYR A 45 -12.92 5.09 3.20
C TYR A 45 -12.22 4.73 1.90
N ILE A 46 -12.99 4.66 0.82
CA ILE A 46 -12.45 4.49 -0.53
C ILE A 46 -12.36 5.87 -1.19
N GLY A 47 -11.19 6.17 -1.74
CA GLY A 47 -10.98 7.27 -2.67
C GLY A 47 -10.94 6.74 -4.09
N THR A 48 -11.86 7.15 -4.96
CA THR A 48 -11.86 6.71 -6.37
C THR A 48 -11.61 7.88 -7.30
N SER A 49 -10.66 7.73 -8.23
CA SER A 49 -10.28 8.80 -9.15
C SER A 49 -11.29 8.99 -10.29
N TYR A 50 -11.65 10.24 -10.56
CA TYR A 50 -12.31 10.67 -11.78
C TYR A 50 -11.29 10.82 -12.93
N ASP A 51 -11.78 10.91 -14.17
CA ASP A 51 -10.94 11.09 -15.37
C ASP A 51 -10.19 12.43 -15.41
N ASP A 52 -10.63 13.42 -14.62
CA ASP A 52 -10.01 14.74 -14.52
C ASP A 52 -8.93 14.83 -13.42
N GLY A 53 -8.61 13.71 -12.76
CA GLY A 53 -7.63 13.64 -11.69
C GLY A 53 -8.16 14.03 -10.29
N ASN A 54 -9.43 14.40 -10.16
CA ASN A 54 -10.07 14.55 -8.85
C ASN A 54 -10.41 13.19 -8.24
N TYR A 55 -10.85 13.18 -6.98
CA TYR A 55 -11.23 11.95 -6.26
C TYR A 55 -12.57 12.11 -5.53
N ASP A 56 -13.36 11.03 -5.50
CA ASP A 56 -14.50 10.87 -4.59
C ASP A 56 -14.04 10.16 -3.32
N PHE A 57 -14.05 10.87 -2.20
CA PHE A 57 -13.76 10.34 -0.86
C PHE A 57 -15.02 10.24 0.02
N SER A 58 -16.19 10.54 -0.54
CA SER A 58 -17.40 10.79 0.23
C SER A 58 -18.35 9.60 0.23
N THR A 59 -18.39 8.83 -0.86
CA THR A 59 -19.42 7.80 -1.09
C THR A 59 -19.26 6.57 -0.20
N TYR A 60 -18.06 6.03 -0.11
CA TYR A 60 -17.83 4.75 0.57
C TYR A 60 -17.00 4.94 1.84
N LYS A 61 -17.68 4.84 2.99
CA LYS A 61 -17.06 4.91 4.32
C LYS A 61 -17.54 3.74 5.17
N LYS A 62 -16.61 3.09 5.86
CA LYS A 62 -16.87 1.93 6.71
C LYS A 62 -16.03 1.97 7.97
N THR A 63 -16.41 1.11 8.88
CA THR A 63 -15.72 0.89 10.14
C THR A 63 -15.55 -0.61 10.31
N SER A 64 -14.43 -1.05 10.86
CA SER A 64 -14.17 -2.46 11.11
C SER A 64 -15.14 -3.05 12.14
N ASN A 65 -15.55 -4.29 11.93
CA ASN A 65 -16.40 -5.03 12.87
C ASN A 65 -15.58 -5.62 14.04
N GLU A 66 -16.24 -6.36 14.94
CA GLU A 66 -15.59 -7.01 16.10
C GLU A 66 -14.49 -8.03 15.71
N GLU A 67 -14.56 -8.58 14.50
CA GLU A 67 -13.55 -9.50 13.95
C GLU A 67 -12.45 -8.79 13.16
N GLY A 68 -12.47 -7.46 13.12
CA GLY A 68 -11.48 -6.63 12.42
C GLY A 68 -11.67 -6.57 10.91
N PHE A 69 -12.83 -6.95 10.37
CA PHE A 69 -13.09 -6.87 8.94
C PHE A 69 -13.71 -5.52 8.54
N ILE A 70 -13.17 -4.95 7.47
CA ILE A 70 -13.74 -3.83 6.73
C ILE A 70 -14.17 -4.37 5.36
N GLN A 71 -15.45 -4.22 5.05
CA GLN A 71 -16.03 -4.73 3.81
C GLN A 71 -16.85 -3.65 3.10
N PHE A 72 -16.47 -3.37 1.85
CA PHE A 72 -17.19 -2.48 0.95
C PHE A 72 -17.92 -3.30 -0.10
N ASN A 73 -19.21 -3.02 -0.29
CA ASN A 73 -19.94 -3.39 -1.50
C ASN A 73 -20.12 -2.10 -2.27
N MET A 74 -19.44 -1.96 -3.40
CA MET A 74 -19.39 -0.72 -4.16
C MET A 74 -19.51 -0.96 -5.64
N PHE A 75 -19.96 0.05 -6.36
CA PHE A 75 -19.82 0.05 -7.81
C PHE A 75 -18.35 0.01 -8.19
N LYS A 76 -18.04 -0.81 -9.19
CA LYS A 76 -16.68 -1.00 -9.67
C LYS A 76 -16.12 0.34 -10.16
N PRO A 77 -14.92 0.71 -9.75
CA PRO A 77 -14.31 1.96 -10.20
C PRO A 77 -13.93 1.85 -11.68
N THR A 78 -14.08 2.94 -12.44
CA THR A 78 -13.64 2.98 -13.85
C THR A 78 -12.14 3.17 -13.98
N ASN A 79 -11.51 3.71 -12.93
CA ASN A 79 -10.08 3.95 -12.81
C ASN A 79 -9.56 3.30 -11.51
N SER A 80 -8.36 3.71 -11.05
CA SER A 80 -7.81 3.23 -9.78
C SER A 80 -8.59 3.77 -8.57
N SER A 81 -8.67 2.95 -7.53
CA SER A 81 -9.11 3.35 -6.20
C SER A 81 -8.00 3.19 -5.17
N SER A 82 -8.13 3.93 -4.08
CA SER A 82 -7.34 3.74 -2.87
C SER A 82 -8.26 3.45 -1.69
N LEU A 83 -7.84 2.55 -0.82
CA LEU A 83 -8.44 2.39 0.52
C LEU A 83 -7.58 3.17 1.51
N ILE A 84 -8.19 4.11 2.23
CA ILE A 84 -7.53 4.91 3.25
C ILE A 84 -8.05 4.46 4.61
N LEU A 85 -7.14 4.00 5.47
CA LEU A 85 -7.37 3.84 6.90
C LEU A 85 -7.07 5.17 7.59
N GLU A 86 -8.07 5.72 8.27
CA GLU A 86 -7.92 6.99 8.97
C GLU A 86 -6.97 6.86 10.16
N ASN A 87 -6.30 7.96 10.49
CA ASN A 87 -5.55 8.05 11.73
C ASN A 87 -6.51 7.87 12.93
N SER A 88 -6.14 7.00 13.85
CA SER A 88 -6.85 6.83 15.12
C SER A 88 -6.05 7.43 16.27
N SER A 89 -6.54 7.35 17.51
CA SER A 89 -5.77 7.80 18.67
C SER A 89 -4.57 6.90 18.96
N GLU A 90 -4.56 5.67 18.44
CA GLU A 90 -3.57 4.65 18.77
C GLU A 90 -2.73 4.23 17.55
N TYR A 91 -3.33 4.14 16.37
CA TYR A 91 -2.72 3.56 15.18
C TYR A 91 -2.47 4.61 14.10
N LEU A 92 -1.34 4.46 13.43
CA LEU A 92 -0.96 5.32 12.30
C LEU A 92 -1.84 5.03 11.07
N PRO A 93 -2.11 6.04 10.22
CA PRO A 93 -2.88 5.86 8.99
C PRO A 93 -2.12 5.01 7.97
N VAL A 94 -2.87 4.32 7.10
CA VAL A 94 -2.32 3.53 6.00
C VAL A 94 -3.18 3.71 4.76
N ASN A 95 -2.55 3.92 3.61
CA ASN A 95 -3.19 4.01 2.31
C ASN A 95 -2.80 2.81 1.46
N ILE A 96 -3.79 2.05 0.97
CA ILE A 96 -3.60 1.00 -0.03
C ILE A 96 -4.02 1.59 -1.37
N ASN A 97 -3.07 1.87 -2.25
CA ASN A 97 -3.28 2.49 -3.56
C ASN A 97 -3.28 1.46 -4.68
N GLY A 98 -3.88 1.80 -5.82
CA GLY A 98 -3.79 0.96 -7.02
C GLY A 98 -4.86 -0.12 -7.12
N ILE A 99 -5.94 -0.03 -6.34
CA ILE A 99 -7.01 -1.04 -6.35
C ILE A 99 -7.78 -0.93 -7.67
N ASN A 100 -7.61 -1.92 -8.56
CA ASN A 100 -8.23 -2.00 -9.88
C ASN A 100 -8.25 -3.46 -10.40
N ASP A 101 -8.73 -3.67 -11.63
CA ASP A 101 -8.80 -4.99 -12.27
C ASP A 101 -7.44 -5.64 -12.57
N ASP A 102 -6.36 -4.85 -12.62
CA ASP A 102 -5.02 -5.41 -12.87
C ASP A 102 -4.54 -6.26 -11.68
N ASN A 103 -5.14 -6.02 -10.50
CA ASN A 103 -4.76 -6.65 -9.24
C ASN A 103 -5.71 -7.75 -8.79
N PHE A 104 -6.95 -7.77 -9.28
CA PHE A 104 -7.99 -8.66 -8.77
C PHE A 104 -8.85 -9.22 -9.90
N GLU A 105 -9.07 -10.53 -9.86
CA GLU A 105 -10.00 -11.19 -10.77
C GLU A 105 -11.41 -11.28 -10.16
N GLY A 106 -12.43 -11.09 -10.99
CA GLY A 106 -13.82 -11.25 -10.60
C GLY A 106 -14.34 -10.13 -9.69
N LEU A 107 -15.31 -10.47 -8.83
CA LEU A 107 -16.07 -9.50 -8.03
C LEU A 107 -15.65 -9.44 -6.55
N ASN A 108 -14.74 -10.31 -6.10
CA ASN A 108 -14.30 -10.35 -4.70
C ASN A 108 -12.82 -10.00 -4.62
N TRP A 109 -12.53 -8.79 -4.16
CA TRP A 109 -11.19 -8.22 -4.06
C TRP A 109 -10.75 -8.28 -2.59
N ASP A 110 -9.98 -9.33 -2.26
CA ASP A 110 -9.46 -9.55 -0.91
C ASP A 110 -8.07 -8.90 -0.78
N LEU A 111 -7.98 -7.86 0.05
CA LEU A 111 -6.74 -7.15 0.36
C LEU A 111 -5.92 -7.87 1.45
N GLY A 112 -6.42 -8.98 1.97
CA GLY A 112 -5.74 -9.78 2.98
C GLY A 112 -5.84 -9.20 4.38
N THR A 113 -4.77 -9.37 5.16
CA THR A 113 -4.68 -8.91 6.55
C THR A 113 -3.58 -7.88 6.70
N LEU A 114 -3.92 -6.71 7.24
CA LEU A 114 -2.99 -5.64 7.56
C LEU A 114 -2.79 -5.57 9.08
N THR A 115 -1.53 -5.56 9.51
CA THR A 115 -1.17 -5.29 10.90
C THR A 115 -0.98 -3.78 11.08
N LEU A 116 -1.77 -3.15 11.95
CA LEU A 116 -1.57 -1.76 12.33
C LEU A 116 -0.62 -1.68 13.53
N LEU A 117 0.33 -0.75 13.44
CA LEU A 117 1.33 -0.52 14.48
C LEU A 117 1.08 0.82 15.16
N LYS A 118 1.30 0.85 16.47
CA LYS A 118 1.33 2.08 17.26
C LYS A 118 2.69 2.78 17.08
N LEU A 119 2.73 4.09 17.26
CA LEU A 119 3.97 4.85 17.12
C LEU A 119 5.08 4.37 18.07
N ASP A 120 4.73 3.97 19.30
CA ASP A 120 5.68 3.48 20.29
C ASP A 120 6.15 2.04 20.04
N GLU A 121 5.51 1.30 19.14
CA GLU A 121 5.92 -0.03 18.68
C GLU A 121 6.92 0.00 17.53
N ILE A 122 7.19 1.17 16.94
CA ILE A 122 8.00 1.33 15.72
C ILE A 122 9.41 1.83 16.04
N THR A 123 10.40 1.30 15.34
CA THR A 123 11.80 1.77 15.35
C THR A 123 12.38 1.78 13.94
N GLY A 124 13.47 2.53 13.73
CA GLY A 124 14.11 2.69 12.43
C GLY A 124 15.11 1.59 12.11
N PHE A 125 15.09 1.09 10.88
CA PHE A 125 16.12 0.25 10.30
C PHE A 125 16.73 0.93 9.08
N THR A 126 18.02 1.23 9.14
CA THR A 126 18.76 1.88 8.05
C THR A 126 19.84 0.96 7.50
N ILE A 127 19.84 0.78 6.19
CA ILE A 127 20.88 0.10 5.44
C ILE A 127 21.88 1.15 4.96
N ILE A 128 23.15 0.97 5.30
CA ILE A 128 24.26 1.85 4.91
C ILE A 128 25.05 1.15 3.80
N PRO A 129 24.89 1.54 2.53
CA PRO A 129 25.64 0.95 1.43
C PRO A 129 27.14 1.23 1.57
N ASN A 130 27.97 0.20 1.39
CA ASN A 130 29.42 0.30 1.39
C ASN A 130 29.99 -0.43 0.17
N GLN A 131 30.14 0.30 -0.94
CA GLN A 131 30.65 -0.26 -2.18
C GLN A 131 32.17 -0.44 -2.11
N ILE A 132 32.64 -1.68 -2.25
CA ILE A 132 34.06 -2.04 -2.31
C ILE A 132 34.51 -2.40 -3.73
N SER A 133 33.57 -2.67 -4.63
CA SER A 133 33.83 -2.94 -6.06
C SER A 133 33.03 -2.02 -6.96
N GLY A 134 33.71 -1.34 -7.89
CA GLY A 134 33.06 -0.48 -8.89
C GLY A 134 32.18 -1.24 -9.90
N GLU A 135 32.34 -2.56 -10.00
CA GLU A 135 31.57 -3.42 -10.91
C GLU A 135 30.29 -3.98 -10.28
N LYS A 136 30.03 -3.71 -8.99
CA LYS A 136 28.88 -4.26 -8.26
C LYS A 136 27.89 -3.16 -7.91
N MET A 137 26.60 -3.45 -8.07
CA MET A 137 25.51 -2.58 -7.63
C MET A 137 24.49 -3.37 -6.81
N ILE A 138 23.88 -2.71 -5.82
CA ILE A 138 22.68 -3.23 -5.16
C ILE A 138 21.55 -3.18 -6.20
N PHE A 139 21.03 -4.35 -6.55
CA PHE A 139 19.97 -4.47 -7.55
C PHE A 139 18.59 -4.48 -6.91
N LYS A 140 18.43 -5.21 -5.80
CA LYS A 140 17.16 -5.30 -5.07
C LYS A 140 17.42 -5.46 -3.59
N ILE A 141 16.56 -4.85 -2.77
CA ILE A 141 16.47 -5.07 -1.32
C ILE A 141 15.02 -5.45 -1.02
N ASP A 142 14.85 -6.45 -0.17
CA ASP A 142 13.59 -6.89 0.38
C ASP A 142 13.76 -7.16 1.88
N VAL A 143 12.88 -6.58 2.70
CA VAL A 143 12.93 -6.69 4.15
C VAL A 143 11.68 -7.43 4.60
N ASP A 144 11.85 -8.71 4.89
CA ASP A 144 10.79 -9.59 5.38
C ASP A 144 10.64 -9.43 6.89
N ALA A 145 9.75 -8.51 7.28
CA ALA A 145 9.51 -8.07 8.65
C ALA A 145 8.06 -7.56 8.81
N VAL A 146 7.60 -7.47 10.07
CA VAL A 146 6.43 -6.62 10.38
C VAL A 146 6.88 -5.16 10.33
N LYS A 147 6.40 -4.41 9.35
CA LYS A 147 6.79 -3.02 9.07
C LYS A 147 5.57 -2.10 9.03
N TYR A 148 5.80 -0.83 9.34
CA TYR A 148 4.84 0.23 9.07
C TYR A 148 5.15 0.83 7.70
N GLU A 149 4.14 0.86 6.84
CA GLU A 149 4.18 1.53 5.54
C GLU A 149 2.95 2.42 5.44
N GLU A 150 3.15 3.74 5.37
CA GLU A 150 2.05 4.69 5.20
C GLU A 150 1.36 4.48 3.84
N GLN A 151 2.11 4.05 2.82
CA GLN A 151 1.62 3.79 1.47
C GLN A 151 1.96 2.35 1.07
N ILE A 152 0.93 1.55 0.80
CA ILE A 152 1.02 0.22 0.20
C ILE A 152 0.52 0.37 -1.24
N ASN A 153 1.41 0.17 -2.21
CA ASN A 153 1.09 0.34 -3.62
C ASN A 153 0.86 -1.03 -4.28
N LEU A 154 -0.33 -1.21 -4.86
CA LEU A 154 -0.68 -2.38 -5.66
C LEU A 154 -0.44 -2.15 -7.16
N TYR A 155 0.25 -1.08 -7.56
CA TYR A 155 0.60 -0.93 -8.98
C TYR A 155 1.58 -2.04 -9.39
N ASN A 156 1.34 -2.66 -10.54
CA ASN A 156 2.31 -3.56 -11.17
C ASN A 156 3.47 -2.72 -11.71
N ASP A 157 4.47 -2.52 -10.87
CA ASP A 157 5.51 -1.51 -11.06
C ASP A 157 6.75 -2.07 -11.78
N ASP A 158 6.55 -2.82 -12.87
CA ASP A 158 7.64 -3.24 -13.77
C ASP A 158 8.31 -2.04 -14.48
N LEU A 159 7.81 -0.81 -14.28
CA LEU A 159 8.20 0.40 -15.00
C LEU A 159 8.83 1.50 -14.15
N ILE A 160 8.84 1.40 -12.82
CA ILE A 160 9.56 2.37 -11.98
C ILE A 160 10.89 1.74 -11.56
N TYR A 161 11.97 2.44 -11.90
CA TYR A 161 13.29 2.27 -11.27
C TYR A 161 13.13 2.55 -9.76
N ASN A 162 12.55 1.61 -9.03
CA ASN A 162 12.44 1.71 -7.58
C ASN A 162 13.85 1.44 -7.06
N GLU A 163 14.59 2.53 -6.85
CA GLU A 163 15.86 2.49 -6.15
C GLU A 163 15.66 1.67 -4.86
N PRO A 164 16.59 0.76 -4.53
CA PRO A 164 16.45 -0.06 -3.33
C PRO A 164 16.18 0.80 -2.10
N GLN A 165 15.07 0.57 -1.41
CA GLN A 165 14.73 1.32 -0.21
C GLN A 165 15.72 0.99 0.91
N LEU A 166 16.42 2.01 1.40
CA LEU A 166 17.46 1.88 2.41
C LEU A 166 16.98 2.16 3.84
N TYR A 167 15.80 2.76 4.00
CA TYR A 167 15.23 3.08 5.31
C TYR A 167 13.86 2.45 5.46
N HIS A 168 13.64 1.77 6.59
CA HIS A 168 12.41 1.06 6.90
C HIS A 168 11.97 1.37 8.34
N GLN A 169 10.66 1.45 8.54
CA GLN A 169 10.06 1.57 9.87
C GLN A 169 9.55 0.19 10.29
N LEU A 170 10.22 -0.45 11.24
CA LEU A 170 9.95 -1.83 11.65
C LEU A 170 9.31 -1.89 13.04
N LYS A 171 8.49 -2.91 13.28
CA LYS A 171 8.06 -3.27 14.64
C LYS A 171 9.30 -3.56 15.51
N LYS A 172 9.31 -3.05 16.74
CA LYS A 172 10.33 -3.35 17.76
C LYS A 172 10.29 -4.82 18.17
N ASN A 173 11.43 -5.30 18.69
CA ASN A 173 11.56 -6.62 19.33
C ASN A 173 11.16 -7.79 18.42
N GLN A 174 11.65 -7.79 17.19
CA GLN A 174 11.41 -8.88 16.24
C GLN A 174 12.71 -9.37 15.58
N ASN A 175 12.68 -10.62 15.14
CA ASN A 175 13.63 -11.13 14.16
C ASN A 175 13.05 -10.91 12.77
N PHE A 176 13.91 -10.62 11.80
CA PHE A 176 13.51 -10.40 10.41
C PHE A 176 14.61 -10.86 9.44
N GLN A 177 14.29 -10.94 8.15
CA GLN A 177 15.29 -11.22 7.11
C GLN A 177 15.53 -9.99 6.23
N LEU A 178 16.80 -9.67 6.02
CA LEU A 178 17.25 -8.80 4.95
C LEU A 178 17.63 -9.68 3.75
N ASN A 179 16.82 -9.65 2.71
CA ASN A 179 17.08 -10.30 1.44
C ASN A 179 17.57 -9.26 0.44
N TYR A 180 18.67 -9.52 -0.27
CA TYR A 180 19.16 -8.57 -1.26
C TYR A 180 19.87 -9.25 -2.42
N GLN A 181 19.93 -8.53 -3.53
CA GLN A 181 20.54 -8.97 -4.77
C GLN A 181 21.63 -8.00 -5.17
N ILE A 182 22.81 -8.52 -5.52
CA ILE A 182 23.92 -7.73 -6.06
C ILE A 182 24.07 -8.10 -7.53
N LYS A 183 24.04 -7.10 -8.40
CA LYS A 183 24.27 -7.28 -9.85
C LYS A 183 25.69 -6.84 -10.19
N ASN A 184 26.42 -7.67 -10.92
CA ASN A 184 27.63 -7.23 -11.61
C ASN A 184 27.22 -6.45 -12.86
N ILE A 185 27.62 -5.18 -12.97
CA ILE A 185 27.22 -4.30 -14.08
C ILE A 185 27.93 -4.63 -15.41
N THR A 186 29.02 -5.39 -15.36
CA THR A 186 29.80 -5.80 -16.53
C THR A 186 29.35 -7.16 -17.08
N THR A 187 29.06 -8.13 -16.22
CA THR A 187 28.64 -9.49 -16.63
C THR A 187 27.13 -9.70 -16.59
N GLU A 188 26.38 -8.78 -15.99
CA GLU A 188 24.95 -8.87 -15.69
C GLU A 188 24.55 -10.01 -14.73
N GLU A 189 25.52 -10.72 -14.15
CA GLU A 189 25.28 -11.77 -13.16
C GLU A 189 24.65 -11.21 -11.88
N ILE A 190 23.70 -11.94 -11.30
CA ILE A 190 23.00 -11.58 -10.07
C ILE A 190 23.34 -12.58 -8.97
N GLU A 191 23.91 -12.08 -7.87
CA GLU A 191 24.16 -12.81 -6.63
C GLU A 191 23.00 -12.55 -5.65
N TYR A 192 22.60 -13.58 -4.88
CA TYR A 192 21.48 -13.54 -3.96
C TYR A 192 21.94 -13.77 -2.53
N PHE A 193 21.47 -12.93 -1.60
CA PHE A 193 21.84 -12.98 -0.19
C PHE A 193 20.60 -12.90 0.69
N SER A 194 20.68 -13.57 1.86
CA SER A 194 19.65 -13.54 2.90
C SER A 194 20.34 -13.54 4.26
N ILE A 195 20.10 -12.49 5.05
CA ILE A 195 20.76 -12.27 6.34
C ILE A 195 19.69 -12.17 7.43
N PRO A 196 19.70 -13.06 8.44
CA PRO A 196 18.83 -12.93 9.59
C PRO A 196 19.33 -11.78 10.48
N LEU A 197 18.43 -10.87 10.83
CA LEU A 197 18.69 -9.74 11.70
C LEU A 197 17.67 -9.72 12.85
N ASN A 198 18.01 -8.97 13.90
CA ASN A 198 17.16 -8.73 15.04
C ASN A 198 17.14 -7.22 15.31
N ILE A 199 15.95 -6.68 15.56
CA ILE A 199 15.76 -5.30 15.98
C ILE A 199 15.02 -5.28 17.33
N ASN A 200 15.56 -4.52 18.29
CA ASN A 200 15.02 -4.43 19.64
C ASN A 200 14.20 -3.14 19.78
N SER A 201 14.40 -2.38 20.86
CA SER A 201 13.74 -1.09 21.08
C SER A 201 14.37 0.04 20.27
N ASP A 202 15.67 -0.05 20.00
CA ASP A 202 16.47 1.03 19.45
C ASP A 202 16.61 0.89 17.93
N GLU A 203 17.05 1.96 17.28
CA GLU A 203 17.31 1.96 15.84
C GLU A 203 18.45 0.99 15.49
N LEU A 204 18.34 0.35 14.33
CA LEU A 204 19.37 -0.55 13.80
C LEU A 204 19.97 0.04 12.52
N ASN A 205 21.29 0.18 12.52
CA ASN A 205 22.06 0.53 11.33
C ASN A 205 22.85 -0.69 10.85
N TYR A 206 22.63 -1.13 9.61
CA TYR A 206 23.32 -2.27 9.03
C TYR A 206 24.16 -1.85 7.82
N THR A 207 25.47 -2.06 7.88
CA THR A 207 26.36 -1.80 6.74
C THR A 207 26.31 -2.96 5.74
N LEU A 208 25.77 -2.71 4.55
CA LEU A 208 25.73 -3.67 3.45
C LEU A 208 26.96 -3.43 2.56
N THR A 209 27.93 -4.35 2.63
CA THR A 209 29.14 -4.29 1.81
C THR A 209 28.96 -5.10 0.52
N TYR A 210 29.28 -4.49 -0.63
CA TYR A 210 29.11 -5.12 -1.95
C TYR A 210 30.18 -4.70 -2.95
#